data_AF-A0A8S2GBB0-F1
#
_entry.id   AF-A0A8S2GBB0-F1
#
_cell.length_a   1.000
_cell.length_b   1.000
_cell.length_c   1.000
_cell.angle_alpha   90.00
_cell.angle_beta   90.00
_cell.angle_gamma   90.00
#
_symmetry.space_group_name_H-M   'P 1'
#
loop_
_entity.id
_entity.type
_entity.pdbx_description
1 polymer ?
#
loop_
_entity_poly.entity_id
_entity_poly.type
_entity_poly.pdbx_seq_one_letter_code
_entity_poly.pdbx_strand_id
1 'polypeptide(L)'
;AGDFNVDRFSYYDEYLAMLNILNAYAPTSIGNYRYTSDSFSNKFIDGDENEEALDYVLYSKTHKLPIQAYQKVILLKTNVEWKYNYYDLSDHYPVLGHFEF
;
A
#
# COMPACT_ATOMS: atom_id res chain seq x y z
N ALA A 1 -4.89 -1.42 -9.44
CA ALA A 1 -4.74 -1.38 -7.97
C ALA A 1 -4.22 -2.74 -7.54
N GLY A 2 -3.43 -2.78 -6.46
CA GLY A 2 -2.75 -3.98 -5.99
C GLY A 2 -1.28 -3.68 -5.66
N ASP A 3 -0.49 -4.73 -5.53
CA ASP A 3 0.97 -4.66 -5.41
C ASP A 3 1.60 -4.35 -6.78
N PHE A 4 2.30 -3.23 -6.88
CA PHE A 4 3.02 -2.83 -8.09
C PHE A 4 4.53 -3.16 -8.00
N ASN A 5 5.02 -3.62 -6.85
CA ASN A 5 6.45 -3.81 -6.56
C ASN A 5 7.30 -2.56 -6.88
N VAL A 6 6.74 -1.37 -6.65
CA VAL A 6 7.43 -0.09 -6.82
C VAL A 6 7.41 0.62 -5.48
N ASP A 7 8.57 0.76 -4.82
CA ASP A 7 8.62 1.41 -3.51
C ASP A 7 8.55 2.94 -3.62
N ARG A 8 7.57 3.51 -2.93
CA ARG A 8 7.36 4.96 -2.87
C ARG A 8 8.52 5.72 -2.25
N PHE A 9 9.22 5.15 -1.28
CA PHE A 9 10.14 5.90 -0.43
C PHE A 9 11.60 5.73 -0.83
N SER A 10 12.03 4.50 -1.10
CA SER A 10 13.43 4.20 -1.45
C SER A 10 13.74 4.47 -2.93
N TYR A 11 12.74 4.33 -3.81
CA TYR A 11 12.89 4.47 -5.27
C TYR A 11 11.90 5.47 -5.87
N TYR A 12 11.93 6.71 -5.36
CA TYR A 12 10.94 7.74 -5.71
C TYR A 12 10.85 8.05 -7.23
N ASP A 13 11.96 7.96 -7.96
CA ASP A 13 11.97 8.16 -9.42
C ASP A 13 11.18 7.06 -10.16
N GLU A 14 11.27 5.81 -9.71
CA GLU A 14 10.49 4.70 -10.23
C GLU A 14 9.01 4.87 -9.91
N TYR A 15 8.68 5.30 -8.70
CA TYR A 15 7.31 5.67 -8.31
C TYR A 15 6.73 6.78 -9.20
N LEU A 16 7.49 7.83 -9.47
CA LEU A 16 7.06 8.90 -10.39
C LEU A 16 6.91 8.39 -11.83
N ALA A 17 7.82 7.53 -12.29
CA ALA A 17 7.72 6.90 -13.60
C ALA A 17 6.45 6.05 -13.71
N MET A 18 6.14 5.23 -12.71
CA MET A 18 4.91 4.43 -12.63
C MET A 18 3.66 5.32 -12.78
N LEU A 19 3.55 6.41 -12.01
CA LEU A 19 2.39 7.31 -12.08
C LEU A 19 2.25 8.00 -13.45
N ASN A 20 3.38 8.32 -14.08
CA ASN A 20 3.40 8.93 -15.41
C ASN A 20 2.99 7.94 -16.50
N ILE A 21 3.54 6.72 -16.48
CA ILE A 21 3.21 5.65 -17.44
C ILE A 21 1.74 5.28 -17.35
N LEU A 22 1.20 5.13 -16.13
CA LEU A 22 -0.20 4.80 -15.91
C LEU A 22 -1.14 5.99 -16.14
N ASN A 23 -0.58 7.19 -16.34
CA ASN A 23 -1.30 8.45 -16.39
C ASN A 23 -2.35 8.55 -15.26
N ALA A 24 -1.89 8.35 -14.03
CA ALA A 24 -2.73 8.19 -12.84
C ALA A 24 -2.28 9.10 -11.70
N TYR A 25 -3.23 9.42 -10.82
CA TYR A 25 -2.98 10.04 -9.53
C TYR A 25 -2.96 8.97 -8.43
N ALA A 26 -2.03 9.12 -7.49
CA ALA A 26 -2.10 8.48 -6.19
C ALA A 26 -2.93 9.36 -5.25
N PRO A 27 -4.00 8.83 -4.61
CA PRO A 27 -4.72 9.55 -3.57
C PRO A 27 -3.81 9.94 -2.42
N THR A 28 -4.20 10.98 -1.68
CA THR A 28 -3.53 11.36 -0.44
C THR A 28 -3.53 10.19 0.54
N SER A 29 -2.35 9.82 1.03
CA SER A 29 -2.24 8.82 2.09
C SER A 29 -2.60 9.46 3.44
N ILE A 30 -3.53 8.84 4.16
CA ILE A 30 -3.96 9.27 5.49
C ILE A 30 -3.59 8.23 6.56
N GLY A 31 -3.57 8.66 7.82
CA GLY A 31 -3.14 7.84 8.95
C GLY A 31 -1.63 7.89 9.17
N ASN A 32 -1.16 7.20 10.21
CA ASN A 32 0.22 7.30 10.67
C ASN A 32 1.15 6.25 10.05
N TYR A 33 0.58 5.17 9.51
CA TYR A 33 1.34 4.04 8.99
C TYR A 33 1.33 4.02 7.46
N ARG A 34 2.47 3.71 6.84
CA ARG A 34 2.72 4.02 5.43
C ARG A 34 3.29 2.87 4.60
N TYR A 35 3.77 1.81 5.23
CA TYR A 35 4.42 0.68 4.56
C TYR A 35 3.45 -0.48 4.42
N THR A 36 3.43 -1.11 3.26
CA THR A 36 2.54 -2.25 2.98
C THR A 36 3.28 -3.56 3.15
N SER A 37 4.60 -3.56 2.98
CA SER A 37 5.52 -4.61 3.41
C SER A 37 6.44 -4.03 4.49
N ASP A 38 6.43 -4.58 5.69
CA ASP A 38 7.25 -4.12 6.83
C ASP A 38 7.66 -5.31 7.71
N SER A 39 8.93 -5.70 7.64
CA SER A 39 9.45 -6.84 8.40
C SER A 39 9.58 -6.58 9.90
N PHE A 40 9.52 -5.33 10.37
CA PHE A 40 9.53 -5.02 11.80
C PHE A 40 8.19 -5.31 12.48
N SER A 41 7.07 -5.20 11.76
CA SER A 41 5.74 -5.38 12.34
C SER A 41 4.99 -6.60 11.83
N ASN A 42 5.39 -7.20 10.71
CA ASN A 42 4.73 -8.34 10.08
C ASN A 42 5.61 -9.60 10.13
N LYS A 43 5.08 -10.67 10.75
CA LYS A 43 5.84 -11.92 10.93
C LYS A 43 5.94 -12.82 9.70
N PHE A 44 5.17 -12.56 8.64
CA PHE A 44 5.24 -13.36 7.41
C PHE A 44 6.33 -12.90 6.44
N ILE A 45 6.93 -11.73 6.67
CA ILE A 45 8.07 -11.28 5.87
C ILE A 45 9.31 -11.97 6.42
N ASP A 46 9.93 -12.78 5.57
CA ASP A 46 11.15 -13.52 5.86
C ASP A 46 12.28 -12.87 5.03
N GLY A 47 13.31 -12.32 5.68
CA GLY A 47 14.39 -11.60 4.98
C GLY A 47 15.00 -10.44 5.75
N ASP A 48 15.65 -9.54 5.01
CA ASP A 48 16.30 -8.34 5.55
C ASP A 48 15.29 -7.38 6.22
N GLU A 49 15.79 -6.56 7.14
CA GLU A 49 15.00 -5.50 7.77
C GLU A 49 14.66 -4.41 6.72
N ASN A 50 13.41 -4.37 6.26
CA ASN A 50 12.91 -3.47 5.22
C ASN A 50 11.49 -2.99 5.50
N GLU A 51 11.23 -1.74 5.08
CA GLU A 51 9.94 -1.08 5.11
C GLU A 51 9.66 -0.53 3.71
N GLU A 52 8.65 -1.06 3.02
CA GLU A 52 8.36 -0.71 1.62
C GLU A 52 6.88 -0.37 1.43
N ALA A 53 6.60 0.63 0.61
CA ALA A 53 5.25 0.98 0.20
C ALA A 53 5.02 0.53 -1.25
N LEU A 54 4.47 -0.68 -1.41
CA LEU A 54 4.40 -1.39 -2.70
C LEU A 54 2.97 -1.48 -3.25
N ASP A 55 1.97 -1.39 -2.37
CA ASP A 55 0.56 -1.55 -2.74
C ASP A 55 -0.14 -0.20 -2.93
N TYR A 56 -0.90 -0.09 -4.02
CA TYR A 56 -1.52 1.17 -4.42
C TYR A 56 -2.96 1.00 -4.90
N VAL A 57 -3.79 2.00 -4.57
CA VAL A 57 -5.07 2.23 -5.22
C VAL A 57 -5.02 3.59 -5.91
N LEU A 58 -5.02 3.59 -7.25
CA LEU A 58 -4.81 4.77 -8.09
C LEU A 58 -6.08 5.11 -8.88
N TYR A 59 -6.17 6.35 -9.37
CA TYR A 59 -7.23 6.77 -10.31
C TYR A 59 -6.65 7.49 -11.53
N SER A 60 -7.23 7.24 -12.70
CA SER A 60 -6.74 7.77 -13.97
C SER A 60 -6.94 9.27 -14.09
N LYS A 61 -5.97 9.98 -14.69
CA LYS A 61 -6.05 11.42 -14.99
C LYS A 61 -7.00 11.75 -16.15
N THR A 62 -7.37 10.76 -16.96
CA THR A 62 -8.14 10.96 -18.21
C THR A 62 -9.59 10.47 -18.13
N HIS A 63 -10.03 10.03 -16.96
CA HIS A 63 -11.39 9.54 -16.73
C HIS A 63 -12.10 10.38 -15.67
N LYS A 64 -13.32 9.97 -15.27
CA LYS A 64 -14.08 10.66 -14.21
C LYS A 64 -13.19 10.83 -12.98
N LEU A 65 -12.97 12.07 -12.57
CA LEU A 65 -12.17 12.41 -11.41
C LEU A 65 -13.05 12.36 -10.15
N PRO A 66 -12.55 11.80 -9.04
CA PRO A 66 -13.25 11.86 -7.76
C PRO A 66 -13.23 13.29 -7.20
N ILE A 67 -14.30 13.69 -6.52
CA ILE A 67 -14.36 14.95 -5.73
C ILE A 67 -13.61 14.82 -4.40
N GLN A 68 -13.52 13.60 -3.86
CA GLN A 68 -12.72 13.26 -2.70
C GLN A 68 -12.04 11.91 -2.93
N ALA A 69 -10.73 11.85 -2.69
CA ALA A 69 -9.97 10.60 -2.74
C ALA A 69 -8.90 10.54 -1.66
N TYR A 70 -8.81 9.42 -0.96
CA TYR A 70 -7.71 9.12 -0.05
C TYR A 70 -7.41 7.62 -0.02
N GLN A 71 -6.24 7.28 0.49
CA GLN A 71 -5.86 5.89 0.75
C GLN A 71 -5.26 5.74 2.15
N LYS A 72 -5.36 4.55 2.73
CA LYS A 72 -4.85 4.23 4.06
C LYS A 72 -4.34 2.80 4.12
N VAL A 73 -3.12 2.62 4.64
CA VAL A 73 -2.64 1.29 5.04
C VAL A 73 -3.32 0.90 6.35
N ILE A 74 -3.86 -0.31 6.40
CA ILE A 74 -4.50 -0.86 7.61
C ILE A 74 -3.62 -1.99 8.14
N LEU A 75 -3.10 -1.84 9.36
CA LEU A 75 -2.43 -2.93 10.08
C LEU A 75 -3.46 -3.95 10.57
N LEU A 76 -4.05 -4.68 9.64
CA LEU A 76 -5.09 -5.65 9.91
C LEU A 76 -4.45 -6.95 10.38
N LYS A 77 -4.60 -7.23 11.67
CA LYS A 77 -4.23 -8.50 12.30
C LYS A 77 -5.49 -9.22 12.77
N THR A 78 -5.46 -10.55 12.78
CA THR A 78 -6.49 -11.36 13.44
C THR A 78 -6.32 -11.33 14.96
N ASN A 79 -7.39 -11.61 15.70
CA ASN A 79 -7.39 -11.77 17.16
C ASN A 79 -7.31 -13.23 17.61
N VAL A 80 -7.30 -14.18 16.67
CA VAL A 80 -7.07 -15.60 16.89
C VAL A 80 -5.83 -16.03 16.12
N GLU A 81 -5.14 -17.06 16.61
CA GLU A 81 -3.96 -17.57 15.90
C GLU A 81 -4.29 -17.92 14.45
N TRP A 82 -3.43 -17.45 13.56
CA TRP A 82 -3.40 -17.80 12.15
C TRP A 82 -2.23 -18.75 11.87
N LYS A 83 -1.97 -19.01 10.59
CA LYS A 83 -0.89 -19.86 10.09
C LYS A 83 0.43 -19.60 10.83
N TYR A 84 1.12 -20.66 11.22
CA TYR A 84 2.39 -20.64 11.98
C TYR A 84 2.33 -19.87 13.32
N ASN A 85 1.18 -19.83 13.99
CA ASN A 85 0.94 -19.10 15.24
C ASN A 85 1.20 -17.59 15.12
N TYR A 86 1.03 -17.04 13.92
CA TYR A 86 1.11 -15.60 13.66
C TYR A 86 -0.28 -14.98 13.71
N TYR A 87 -0.34 -13.66 13.81
CA TYR A 87 -1.59 -12.89 13.83
C TYR A 87 -1.72 -11.98 12.61
N ASP A 88 -0.67 -11.88 11.82
CA ASP A 88 -0.71 -11.29 10.49
C ASP A 88 -1.59 -12.14 9.56
N LEU A 89 -2.17 -11.53 8.53
CA LEU A 89 -3.04 -12.23 7.58
C LEU A 89 -2.33 -12.55 6.26
N SER A 90 -1.34 -11.74 5.89
CA SER A 90 -0.39 -11.88 4.79
C SER A 90 0.92 -11.23 5.23
N ASP A 91 1.99 -11.43 4.46
CA ASP A 91 3.20 -10.61 4.42
C ASP A 91 2.95 -9.14 4.03
N HIS A 92 1.85 -8.85 3.31
CA HIS A 92 1.44 -7.47 3.01
C HIS A 92 0.25 -7.00 3.85
N TYR A 93 0.28 -5.74 4.29
CA TYR A 93 -0.86 -5.05 4.86
C TYR A 93 -1.78 -4.47 3.77
N PRO A 94 -3.12 -4.57 3.93
CA PRO A 94 -4.06 -4.07 2.94
C PRO A 94 -4.08 -2.53 2.86
N VAL A 95 -4.31 -2.04 1.64
CA VAL A 95 -4.57 -0.62 1.37
C VAL A 95 -6.06 -0.40 1.10
N LEU A 96 -6.70 0.40 1.95
CA LEU A 96 -8.05 0.91 1.72
C LEU A 96 -7.98 2.15 0.83
N GLY A 97 -8.65 2.12 -0.32
CA GLY A 97 -8.90 3.30 -1.14
C GLY A 97 -10.34 3.80 -0.97
N HIS A 98 -10.52 5.11 -0.81
CA HIS A 98 -11.83 5.77 -0.80
C HIS A 98 -11.92 6.76 -1.96
N PHE A 99 -13.03 6.71 -2.69
CA PHE A 99 -13.30 7.56 -3.84
C PHE A 99 -14.77 7.97 -3.85
N GLU A 100 -15.02 9.28 -3.87
CA GLU A 100 -16.35 9.88 -4.02
C GLU A 100 -16.43 10.61 -5.36
N PHE A 101 -17.52 10.45 -6.12
CA PHE A 101 -17.64 10.87 -7.52
C PHE A 101 -18.93 11.62 -7.85
#